data_AF-A0A2D7K707-F1
#
_entry.id   AF-A0A2D7K707-F1
#
_cell.length_a   1.000
_cell.length_b   1.000
_cell.length_c   1.000
_cell.angle_alpha   90.00
_cell.angle_beta   90.00
_cell.angle_gamma   90.00
#
_symmetry.space_group_name_H-M   'P 1'
#
loop_
_entity.id
_entity.type
_entity.pdbx_description
1 polymer ?
#
loop_
_entity_poly.entity_id
_entity_poly.type
_entity_poly.pdbx_seq_one_letter_code
_entity_poly.pdbx_strand_id
1 'polypeptide(L)'
;MEKIIVARNYDSSRDGGIQHHGIEVSIGRLTVDKSEILKSLLQNENLFEERKFNFNTFQGSDFLSELMNVNENYHKQGMITYEGELFRFSSSDWGDAEKFSTNNWLFGNYEARNDKAAMVVFNWKEDEQWEEGNILKIPREGLSVVSVRSENLYFYAEGSASPKKKKIIQDISDVPVFDIQPGIDTIWFGSDFGGFNILHSVFVDGEELSRNSEKEEYGGEIYSSTHLLLKDGIVVAWLATNNNPHFFPFDYIDSNLACISPHFKENNPKTYKVAVKSLLEKL
;
A
#
# COMPACT_ATOMS: atom_id res chain seq x y z
N MET A 1 -1.60 30.12 17.02
CA MET A 1 -1.40 28.86 16.28
C MET A 1 -2.28 28.91 15.05
N GLU A 2 -1.77 28.48 13.90
CA GLU A 2 -2.52 28.41 12.66
C GLU A 2 -2.83 26.95 12.34
N LYS A 3 -4.06 26.68 11.92
CA LYS A 3 -4.51 25.34 11.57
C LYS A 3 -3.84 24.90 10.27
N ILE A 4 -3.45 23.64 10.22
CA ILE A 4 -2.94 22.98 9.02
C ILE A 4 -3.80 21.74 8.79
N ILE A 5 -4.33 21.61 7.58
CA ILE A 5 -5.05 20.41 7.13
C ILE A 5 -4.43 19.97 5.83
N VAL A 6 -3.84 18.77 5.83
CA VAL A 6 -3.35 18.09 4.64
C VAL A 6 -4.37 17.03 4.25
N ALA A 7 -5.01 17.24 3.10
CA ALA A 7 -6.13 16.46 2.64
C ALA A 7 -5.86 16.06 1.17
N ARG A 8 -5.87 14.77 0.86
CA ARG A 8 -5.49 14.26 -0.46
C ARG A 8 -6.32 13.05 -0.88
N ASN A 9 -6.62 12.97 -2.16
CA ASN A 9 -6.96 11.71 -2.81
C ASN A 9 -5.93 11.37 -3.89
N TYR A 10 -5.96 10.11 -4.30
CA TYR A 10 -5.26 9.62 -5.47
C TYR A 10 -6.33 9.28 -6.52
N ASP A 11 -6.17 9.83 -7.72
CA ASP A 11 -6.90 9.40 -8.93
C ASP A 11 -5.86 8.77 -9.85
N SER A 12 -5.84 7.44 -9.87
CA SER A 12 -4.86 6.64 -10.61
C SER A 12 -5.00 6.69 -12.12
N SER A 13 -5.93 7.50 -12.63
CA SER A 13 -6.36 7.42 -14.01
C SER A 13 -6.37 8.80 -14.67
N ARG A 14 -6.02 8.80 -15.95
CA ARG A 14 -6.43 9.89 -16.84
C ARG A 14 -7.91 9.78 -17.26
N ASP A 15 -8.59 8.66 -16.94
CA ASP A 15 -9.86 8.23 -17.55
C ASP A 15 -10.93 7.64 -16.57
N GLY A 16 -10.87 7.88 -15.25
CA GLY A 16 -11.91 7.49 -14.28
C GLY A 16 -11.70 6.17 -13.50
N GLY A 17 -10.52 5.97 -12.92
CA GLY A 17 -10.15 4.90 -11.99
C GLY A 17 -10.71 5.12 -10.59
N ILE A 18 -10.26 4.32 -9.62
CA ILE A 18 -10.72 4.41 -8.23
C ILE A 18 -10.18 5.71 -7.63
N GLN A 19 -11.05 6.72 -7.57
CA GLN A 19 -10.82 7.92 -6.78
C GLN A 19 -10.84 7.52 -5.31
N HIS A 20 -9.89 8.04 -4.51
CA HIS A 20 -9.75 7.70 -3.08
C HIS A 20 -9.16 6.30 -2.85
N HIS A 21 -8.15 5.90 -3.61
CA HIS A 21 -7.55 4.58 -3.40
C HIS A 21 -6.50 4.59 -2.29
N GLY A 22 -6.83 3.95 -1.16
CA GLY A 22 -5.90 3.63 -0.09
C GLY A 22 -5.62 2.14 0.03
N ILE A 23 -4.61 1.84 0.84
CA ILE A 23 -4.27 0.47 1.20
C ILE A 23 -3.88 0.34 2.67
N GLU A 24 -4.23 -0.80 3.22
CA GLU A 24 -3.60 -1.36 4.41
C GLU A 24 -2.55 -2.39 3.99
N VAL A 25 -1.35 -2.28 4.53
CA VAL A 25 -0.23 -3.19 4.28
C VAL A 25 0.19 -3.83 5.59
N SER A 26 0.31 -5.16 5.56
CA SER A 26 0.70 -5.99 6.69
C SER A 26 1.77 -6.98 6.26
N ILE A 27 2.89 -7.01 6.96
CA ILE A 27 4.03 -7.88 6.65
C ILE A 27 4.43 -8.64 7.91
N GLY A 28 4.57 -9.95 7.75
CA GLY A 28 4.94 -10.84 8.83
C GLY A 28 5.40 -12.19 8.32
N ARG A 29 5.51 -13.15 9.23
CA ARG A 29 5.95 -14.53 8.99
C ARG A 29 4.76 -15.45 9.12
N LEU A 30 4.56 -16.26 8.09
CA LEU A 30 3.58 -17.34 8.13
C LEU A 30 4.12 -18.46 9.02
N THR A 31 3.35 -18.80 10.06
CA THR A 31 3.68 -19.91 10.95
C THR A 31 3.52 -21.25 10.24
N VAL A 32 4.13 -22.30 10.80
CA VAL A 32 3.96 -23.67 10.30
C VAL A 32 2.49 -24.06 10.27
N ASP A 33 1.75 -23.78 11.35
CA ASP A 33 0.32 -24.08 11.43
C ASP A 33 -0.50 -23.37 10.34
N LYS A 34 -0.26 -22.07 10.10
CA LYS A 34 -0.94 -21.34 9.02
C LYS A 34 -0.53 -21.86 7.62
N SER A 35 0.72 -22.32 7.47
CA SER A 35 1.20 -22.92 6.22
C SER A 35 0.51 -24.26 5.93
N GLU A 36 0.33 -25.10 6.95
CA GLU A 36 -0.40 -26.38 6.82
C GLU A 36 -1.90 -26.16 6.56
N ILE A 37 -2.52 -25.13 7.16
CA ILE A 37 -3.90 -24.74 6.84
C ILE A 37 -4.00 -24.32 5.37
N LEU A 38 -3.11 -23.45 4.89
CA LEU A 38 -3.07 -23.03 3.49
C LEU A 38 -2.92 -24.24 2.54
N LYS A 39 -2.00 -25.16 2.87
CA LYS A 39 -1.76 -26.38 2.11
C LYS A 39 -3.02 -27.23 2.02
N SER A 40 -3.71 -27.45 3.13
CA SER A 40 -4.98 -28.19 3.18
C SER A 40 -6.07 -27.50 2.35
N LEU A 41 -6.22 -26.18 2.46
CA LEU A 41 -7.21 -25.42 1.68
C LEU A 41 -6.95 -25.52 0.17
N LEU A 42 -5.69 -25.46 -0.25
CA LEU A 42 -5.29 -25.60 -1.65
C LEU A 42 -5.53 -27.02 -2.18
N GLN A 43 -5.17 -28.06 -1.42
CA GLN A 43 -5.36 -29.46 -1.81
C GLN A 43 -6.84 -29.85 -1.94
N ASN A 44 -7.69 -29.26 -1.09
CA ASN A 44 -9.13 -29.52 -1.09
C ASN A 44 -9.92 -28.55 -1.98
N GLU A 45 -9.24 -27.69 -2.75
CA GLU A 45 -9.85 -26.64 -3.60
C GLU A 45 -10.78 -25.66 -2.86
N ASN A 46 -10.59 -25.51 -1.54
CA ASN A 46 -11.45 -24.76 -0.61
C ASN A 46 -10.86 -23.41 -0.16
N LEU A 47 -9.78 -22.93 -0.79
CA LEU A 47 -9.22 -21.62 -0.48
C LEU A 47 -10.22 -20.48 -0.72
N PHE A 48 -11.10 -20.65 -1.71
CA PHE A 48 -12.15 -19.69 -2.07
C PHE A 48 -13.52 -20.30 -1.88
N GLU A 49 -14.44 -19.49 -1.38
CA GLU A 49 -15.82 -19.85 -1.16
C GLU A 49 -16.78 -18.76 -1.66
N GLU A 50 -17.98 -19.17 -2.02
CA GLU A 50 -19.04 -18.25 -2.43
C GLU A 50 -19.55 -17.43 -1.23
N ARG A 51 -19.58 -16.11 -1.40
CA ARG A 51 -20.09 -15.14 -0.43
C ARG A 51 -21.15 -14.25 -1.04
N LYS A 52 -21.97 -13.67 -0.17
CA LYS A 52 -23.02 -12.71 -0.55
C LYS A 52 -22.85 -11.41 0.23
N PHE A 53 -22.85 -10.30 -0.51
CA PHE A 53 -22.96 -8.97 0.05
C PHE A 53 -24.05 -8.22 -0.70
N ASN A 54 -25.08 -7.75 0.02
CA ASN A 54 -26.33 -7.26 -0.57
C ASN A 54 -26.91 -8.28 -1.59
N PHE A 55 -27.06 -7.88 -2.85
CA PHE A 55 -27.57 -8.71 -3.94
C PHE A 55 -26.48 -9.35 -4.80
N ASN A 56 -25.21 -9.12 -4.47
CA ASN A 56 -24.07 -9.57 -5.24
C ASN A 56 -23.47 -10.84 -4.64
N THR A 57 -23.19 -11.82 -5.49
CA THR A 57 -22.41 -13.01 -5.16
C THR A 57 -20.98 -12.81 -5.63
N PHE A 58 -20.01 -13.19 -4.80
CA PHE A 58 -18.58 -13.12 -5.13
C PHE A 58 -17.82 -14.27 -4.46
N GLN A 59 -16.60 -14.56 -4.93
CA GLN A 59 -15.71 -15.51 -4.25
C GLN A 59 -14.83 -14.77 -3.25
N GLY A 60 -14.79 -15.22 -1.99
CA GLY A 60 -13.95 -14.68 -0.93
C GLY A 60 -13.11 -15.75 -0.22
N SER A 61 -12.30 -15.34 0.75
CA SER A 61 -11.46 -16.25 1.53
C SER A 61 -11.21 -15.72 2.95
N ASP A 62 -11.63 -16.48 3.97
CA ASP A 62 -11.38 -16.13 5.37
C ASP A 62 -9.90 -16.25 5.70
N PHE A 63 -9.25 -17.30 5.20
CA PHE A 63 -7.82 -17.50 5.39
C PHE A 63 -7.01 -16.29 4.89
N LEU A 64 -7.28 -15.82 3.67
CA LEU A 64 -6.58 -14.65 3.12
C LEU A 64 -6.90 -13.37 3.90
N SER A 65 -8.15 -13.21 4.36
CA SER A 65 -8.54 -12.07 5.21
C SER A 65 -7.76 -12.06 6.53
N GLU A 66 -7.55 -13.23 7.15
CA GLU A 66 -6.76 -13.37 8.37
C GLU A 66 -5.27 -13.07 8.19
N LEU A 67 -4.72 -13.16 6.98
CA LEU A 67 -3.32 -12.84 6.72
C LEU A 67 -3.01 -11.35 6.93
N MET A 68 -4.02 -10.47 6.95
CA MET A 68 -3.83 -9.07 7.36
C MET A 68 -3.38 -8.94 8.82
N ASN A 69 -3.68 -9.93 9.67
CA ASN A 69 -3.25 -9.93 11.08
C ASN A 69 -1.82 -10.44 11.29
N VAL A 70 -1.11 -10.85 10.22
CA VAL A 70 0.28 -11.32 10.26
C VAL A 70 1.19 -10.12 9.98
N ASN A 71 1.46 -9.34 11.02
CA ASN A 71 1.88 -7.95 10.90
C ASN A 71 3.09 -7.56 11.77
N GLU A 72 3.83 -8.54 12.28
CA GLU A 72 4.88 -8.31 13.29
C GLU A 72 6.10 -7.53 12.78
N ASN A 73 6.32 -7.50 11.45
CA ASN A 73 7.44 -6.78 10.86
C ASN A 73 7.04 -5.39 10.35
N TYR A 74 5.80 -5.24 9.88
CA TYR A 74 5.29 -3.98 9.35
C TYR A 74 3.77 -3.97 9.34
N HIS A 75 3.18 -2.85 9.75
CA HIS A 75 1.74 -2.63 9.64
C HIS A 75 1.47 -1.15 9.47
N LYS A 76 1.00 -0.73 8.29
CA LYS A 76 0.61 0.65 8.03
C LYS A 76 -0.57 0.71 7.07
N GLN A 77 -1.39 1.73 7.28
CA GLN A 77 -2.46 2.13 6.38
C GLN A 77 -2.07 3.45 5.74
N GLY A 78 -2.36 3.66 4.46
CA GLY A 78 -2.01 4.90 3.79
C GLY A 78 -2.58 5.00 2.38
N MET A 79 -2.48 6.20 1.82
CA MET A 79 -2.87 6.44 0.44
C MET A 79 -1.74 6.04 -0.48
N ILE A 80 -2.07 5.47 -1.62
CA ILE A 80 -1.09 5.20 -2.66
C ILE A 80 -0.65 6.51 -3.27
N THR A 81 0.65 6.64 -3.50
CA THR A 81 1.19 7.89 -3.99
C THR A 81 2.36 7.65 -4.93
N TYR A 82 2.53 8.48 -5.95
CA TYR A 82 3.79 8.59 -6.65
C TYR A 82 4.48 9.89 -6.24
N GLU A 83 5.76 9.82 -5.89
CA GLU A 83 6.49 10.99 -5.36
C GLU A 83 6.42 12.19 -6.30
N GLY A 84 6.53 11.94 -7.61
CA GLY A 84 6.38 12.98 -8.63
C GLY A 84 5.04 13.72 -8.62
N GLU A 85 3.99 13.14 -8.06
CA GLU A 85 2.65 13.75 -7.93
C GLU A 85 2.52 14.60 -6.68
N LEU A 86 3.27 14.31 -5.62
CA LEU A 86 3.23 15.11 -4.39
C LEU A 86 3.86 16.49 -4.59
N PHE A 87 4.97 16.55 -5.34
CA PHE A 87 5.81 17.75 -5.46
C PHE A 87 5.49 18.64 -6.66
N ARG A 88 4.67 18.17 -7.62
CA ARG A 88 4.39 18.92 -8.86
C ARG A 88 3.19 19.87 -8.82
N PHE A 89 2.35 19.82 -7.78
CA PHE A 89 1.05 20.48 -7.82
C PHE A 89 0.78 21.30 -6.56
N SER A 90 1.14 22.58 -6.59
CA SER A 90 0.65 23.56 -5.63
C SER A 90 -0.84 23.83 -5.88
N SER A 91 -1.67 23.40 -4.94
CA SER A 91 -2.87 24.09 -4.45
C SER A 91 -4.10 24.37 -5.35
N SER A 92 -4.32 23.78 -6.52
CA SER A 92 -5.66 23.97 -7.14
C SER A 92 -6.34 22.81 -7.85
N ASP A 93 -5.72 21.98 -8.67
CA ASP A 93 -6.56 21.31 -9.69
C ASP A 93 -6.68 19.79 -9.66
N TRP A 94 -5.89 19.04 -8.86
CA TRP A 94 -5.94 17.56 -8.96
C TRP A 94 -5.80 16.76 -7.66
N GLY A 95 -5.51 17.38 -6.51
CA GLY A 95 -5.16 16.64 -5.28
C GLY A 95 -6.18 16.71 -4.12
N ASP A 96 -7.12 17.65 -4.15
CA ASP A 96 -8.12 17.82 -3.10
C ASP A 96 -9.43 18.35 -3.72
N ALA A 97 -10.10 17.47 -4.47
CA ALA A 97 -11.36 17.80 -5.14
C ALA A 97 -12.44 18.33 -4.17
N GLU A 98 -12.39 17.88 -2.92
CA GLU A 98 -13.35 18.19 -1.86
C GLU A 98 -13.00 19.47 -1.07
N LYS A 99 -11.83 20.08 -1.34
CA LYS A 99 -11.35 21.34 -0.73
C LYS A 99 -11.24 21.28 0.79
N PHE A 100 -10.81 20.14 1.33
CA PHE A 100 -10.64 19.94 2.76
C PHE A 100 -9.32 20.53 3.32
N SER A 101 -8.32 20.71 2.46
CA SER A 101 -7.00 21.23 2.78
C SER A 101 -7.01 22.73 3.06
N THR A 102 -6.10 23.15 3.92
CA THR A 102 -5.75 24.57 4.08
C THR A 102 -4.78 25.02 2.99
N ASN A 103 -4.91 26.24 2.46
CA ASN A 103 -4.03 26.78 1.41
C ASN A 103 -2.68 27.33 1.92
N ASN A 104 -2.29 27.01 3.15
CA ASN A 104 -1.16 27.63 3.86
C ASN A 104 0.06 26.71 3.98
N TRP A 105 0.07 25.58 3.27
CA TRP A 105 1.14 24.59 3.28
C TRP A 105 1.41 24.05 1.88
N LEU A 106 2.59 23.50 1.68
CA LEU A 106 3.00 22.77 0.48
C LEU A 106 3.90 21.61 0.89
N PHE A 107 3.97 20.55 0.07
CA PHE A 107 5.05 19.57 0.23
C PHE A 107 6.38 20.25 -0.09
N GLY A 108 7.37 20.04 0.78
CA GLY A 108 8.71 20.61 0.64
C GLY A 108 9.42 20.21 -0.64
N ASN A 109 10.58 20.82 -0.89
CA ASN A 109 11.39 20.46 -2.05
C ASN A 109 11.84 18.99 -1.98
N TYR A 110 11.84 18.30 -3.13
CA TYR A 110 12.18 16.88 -3.32
C TYR A 110 13.51 16.48 -2.66
N GLU A 111 14.45 17.42 -2.56
CA GLU A 111 15.78 17.19 -1.99
C GLU A 111 15.82 17.16 -0.44
N ALA A 112 14.71 17.52 0.23
CA ALA A 112 14.62 17.39 1.68
C ALA A 112 14.47 15.91 2.04
N ARG A 113 15.61 15.25 2.25
CA ARG A 113 15.73 13.87 2.73
C ARG A 113 14.67 13.60 3.78
N ASN A 114 13.76 12.70 3.46
CA ASN A 114 12.70 12.34 4.34
C ASN A 114 13.20 11.27 5.32
N ASP A 115 13.76 11.70 6.44
CA ASP A 115 14.12 10.79 7.54
C ASP A 115 12.89 10.06 8.13
N LYS A 116 11.67 10.39 7.68
CA LYS A 116 10.40 9.70 8.01
C LYS A 116 9.96 8.69 6.96
N ALA A 117 10.66 8.60 5.82
CA ALA A 117 10.46 7.56 4.82
C ALA A 117 11.25 6.30 5.17
N ALA A 118 10.71 5.16 4.73
CA ALA A 118 11.42 3.89 4.77
C ALA A 118 11.27 3.11 3.44
N MET A 119 12.38 2.55 2.97
CA MET A 119 12.39 1.51 1.95
C MET A 119 12.25 0.14 2.64
N VAL A 120 11.15 -0.57 2.41
CA VAL A 120 10.90 -1.93 2.91
C VAL A 120 11.40 -2.93 1.87
N VAL A 121 12.38 -3.75 2.26
CA VAL A 121 13.09 -4.67 1.36
C VAL A 121 13.11 -6.10 1.88
N PHE A 122 13.08 -7.07 0.95
CA PHE A 122 13.01 -8.50 1.26
C PHE A 122 14.26 -9.28 0.86
N ASN A 123 14.94 -8.86 -0.22
CA ASN A 123 16.15 -9.51 -0.73
C ASN A 123 17.42 -8.69 -0.51
N TRP A 124 17.63 -8.21 0.71
CA TRP A 124 18.67 -7.23 1.04
C TRP A 124 20.04 -7.84 1.41
N LYS A 125 21.13 -7.12 1.17
CA LYS A 125 22.47 -7.47 1.70
C LYS A 125 22.72 -6.86 3.09
N GLU A 126 23.54 -7.53 3.92
CA GLU A 126 23.78 -7.07 5.31
C GLU A 126 24.23 -5.62 5.38
N ASP A 127 25.09 -5.21 4.45
CA ASP A 127 25.63 -3.87 4.27
C ASP A 127 24.76 -2.94 3.41
N GLU A 128 23.59 -3.40 2.96
CA GLU A 128 22.70 -2.58 2.13
C GLU A 128 22.19 -1.37 2.91
N GLN A 129 22.38 -0.21 2.30
CA GLN A 129 21.94 1.09 2.77
C GLN A 129 21.11 1.73 1.66
N TRP A 130 20.18 2.59 2.06
CA TRP A 130 19.43 3.42 1.12
C TRP A 130 19.91 4.87 1.27
N GLU A 131 20.36 5.47 0.18
CA GLU A 131 20.99 6.80 0.19
C GLU A 131 20.02 7.91 0.64
N GLU A 132 18.72 7.67 0.47
CA GLU A 132 17.65 8.66 0.60
C GLU A 132 16.88 8.58 1.93
N GLY A 133 17.07 7.54 2.75
CA GLY A 133 16.30 7.38 3.99
C GLY A 133 16.56 6.11 4.78
N ASN A 134 15.56 5.68 5.56
CA ASN A 134 15.66 4.46 6.36
C ASN A 134 15.41 3.22 5.51
N ILE A 135 16.02 2.10 5.90
CA ILE A 135 15.76 0.80 5.30
C ILE A 135 15.15 -0.14 6.33
N LEU A 136 13.99 -0.70 6.03
CA LEU A 136 13.36 -1.76 6.82
C LEU A 136 13.65 -3.11 6.14
N LYS A 137 14.52 -3.88 6.77
CA LYS A 137 14.97 -5.18 6.31
C LYS A 137 14.05 -6.28 6.82
N ILE A 138 13.21 -6.84 5.96
CA ILE A 138 12.33 -7.96 6.33
C ILE A 138 13.16 -9.24 6.48
N PRO A 139 12.98 -10.02 7.56
CA PRO A 139 13.73 -11.26 7.76
C PRO A 139 13.60 -12.22 6.57
N ARG A 140 14.73 -12.75 6.10
CA ARG A 140 14.76 -13.71 4.98
C ARG A 140 14.30 -15.12 5.38
N GLU A 141 14.63 -15.53 6.61
CA GLU A 141 14.42 -16.90 7.04
C GLU A 141 12.93 -17.26 7.19
N GLY A 142 12.53 -18.34 6.54
CA GLY A 142 11.18 -18.88 6.60
C GLY A 142 10.29 -18.38 5.47
N LEU A 143 8.98 -18.40 5.71
CA LEU A 143 7.97 -17.97 4.76
C LEU A 143 7.36 -16.67 5.27
N SER A 144 7.67 -15.55 4.62
CA SER A 144 7.04 -14.26 4.88
C SER A 144 5.78 -14.11 4.05
N VAL A 145 4.84 -13.31 4.56
CA VAL A 145 3.66 -12.88 3.83
C VAL A 145 3.61 -11.36 3.81
N VAL A 146 3.32 -10.79 2.65
CA VAL A 146 3.00 -9.38 2.47
C VAL A 146 1.56 -9.32 2.01
N SER A 147 0.70 -8.86 2.90
CA SER A 147 -0.73 -8.69 2.66
C SER A 147 -1.02 -7.22 2.39
N VAL A 148 -1.68 -6.93 1.28
CA VAL A 148 -2.16 -5.60 0.90
C VAL A 148 -3.65 -5.68 0.70
N ARG A 149 -4.40 -4.81 1.38
CA ARG A 149 -5.85 -4.70 1.25
C ARG A 149 -6.21 -3.34 0.71
N SER A 150 -6.90 -3.32 -0.43
CA SER A 150 -7.40 -2.10 -1.06
C SER A 150 -8.69 -1.64 -0.38
N GLU A 151 -8.77 -0.33 -0.19
CA GLU A 151 -9.86 0.36 0.47
C GLU A 151 -10.09 1.73 -0.16
N ASN A 152 -11.29 2.28 0.03
CA ASN A 152 -11.48 3.70 -0.17
C ASN A 152 -10.88 4.48 1.00
N LEU A 153 -9.83 5.24 0.72
CA LEU A 153 -9.20 6.17 1.64
C LEU A 153 -9.01 7.53 0.97
N TYR A 154 -9.56 8.54 1.61
CA TYR A 154 -9.15 9.92 1.38
C TYR A 154 -8.15 10.29 2.48
N PHE A 155 -6.87 10.54 2.15
CA PHE A 155 -5.88 10.86 3.18
C PHE A 155 -6.21 12.20 3.86
N TYR A 156 -6.28 12.19 5.19
CA TYR A 156 -6.60 13.40 5.96
C TYR A 156 -5.77 13.45 7.25
N ALA A 157 -4.94 14.48 7.36
CA ALA A 157 -4.18 14.79 8.56
C ALA A 157 -4.36 16.27 8.96
N GLU A 158 -4.49 16.54 10.25
CA GLU A 158 -4.64 17.90 10.77
C GLU A 158 -3.79 18.16 12.01
N GLY A 159 -3.44 19.43 12.18
CA GLY A 159 -2.74 19.90 13.36
C GLY A 159 -2.70 21.42 13.38
N SER A 160 -1.81 21.98 14.19
CA SER A 160 -1.62 23.43 14.25
C SER A 160 -0.17 23.76 14.54
N ALA A 161 0.35 24.78 13.87
CA ALA A 161 1.72 25.23 14.05
C ALA A 161 1.80 26.74 14.29
N SER A 162 2.94 27.21 14.81
CA SER A 162 3.20 28.63 14.92
C SER A 162 3.42 29.23 13.52
N PRO A 163 2.77 30.35 13.13
CA PRO A 163 3.03 31.02 11.85
C PRO A 163 4.50 31.39 11.63
N LYS A 164 5.30 31.48 12.71
CA LYS A 164 6.76 31.70 12.64
C LYS A 164 7.53 30.54 11.97
N LYS A 165 6.94 29.34 11.90
CA LYS A 165 7.51 28.17 11.21
C LYS A 165 7.31 28.23 9.68
N LYS A 166 6.52 29.19 9.18
CA LYS A 166 6.34 29.38 7.74
C LYS A 166 7.62 29.87 7.09
N LYS A 167 7.90 29.39 5.87
CA LYS A 167 9.03 29.82 5.05
C LYS A 167 8.62 29.97 3.59
N ILE A 168 9.40 30.76 2.87
CA ILE A 168 9.35 30.80 1.41
C ILE A 168 10.02 29.52 0.91
N ILE A 169 9.29 28.73 0.13
CA ILE A 169 9.82 27.51 -0.47
C ILE A 169 10.32 27.89 -1.86
N GLN A 170 11.64 27.99 -2.00
CA GLN A 170 12.29 28.41 -3.22
C GLN A 170 11.83 27.57 -4.42
N ASP A 171 11.62 28.21 -5.56
CA ASP A 171 11.14 27.61 -6.82
C ASP A 171 9.72 27.02 -6.80
N ILE A 172 9.01 27.08 -5.66
CA ILE A 172 7.66 26.52 -5.49
C ILE A 172 6.65 27.60 -5.07
N SER A 173 7.00 28.51 -4.13
CA SER A 173 6.07 29.54 -3.64
C SER A 173 6.77 30.81 -3.17
N ASP A 174 6.26 31.95 -3.65
CA ASP A 174 6.68 33.30 -3.23
C ASP A 174 6.02 33.77 -1.93
N VAL A 175 5.07 33.00 -1.39
CA VAL A 175 4.34 33.31 -0.16
C VAL A 175 4.83 32.39 0.97
N PRO A 176 5.06 32.90 2.19
CA PRO A 176 5.40 32.03 3.31
C PRO A 176 4.29 31.01 3.61
N VAL A 177 4.65 29.73 3.55
CA VAL A 177 3.78 28.59 3.82
C VAL A 177 4.46 27.62 4.78
N PHE A 178 3.69 26.69 5.35
CA PHE A 178 4.25 25.55 6.06
C PHE A 178 4.84 24.55 5.06
N ASP A 179 6.08 24.17 5.29
CA ASP A 179 6.72 23.08 4.55
C ASP A 179 6.35 21.76 5.21
N ILE A 180 5.61 20.94 4.45
CA ILE A 180 5.16 19.62 4.85
C ILE A 180 6.14 18.58 4.33
N GLN A 181 6.66 17.79 5.26
CA GLN A 181 7.40 16.58 4.94
C GLN A 181 6.40 15.43 4.86
N PRO A 182 6.29 14.72 3.72
CA PRO A 182 5.44 13.54 3.66
C PRO A 182 6.08 12.41 4.49
N GLY A 183 5.33 11.40 4.91
CA GLY A 183 5.87 10.13 5.42
C GLY A 183 5.55 9.07 4.38
N ILE A 184 6.52 8.74 3.54
CA ILE A 184 6.33 7.82 2.40
C ILE A 184 7.14 6.56 2.64
N ASP A 185 6.48 5.42 2.66
CA ASP A 185 7.19 4.15 2.67
C ASP A 185 7.11 3.52 1.29
N THR A 186 8.26 3.09 0.75
CA THR A 186 8.36 2.33 -0.49
C THR A 186 8.44 0.86 -0.15
N ILE A 187 7.49 0.07 -0.63
CA ILE A 187 7.48 -1.38 -0.45
C ILE A 187 8.04 -1.99 -1.74
N TRP A 188 9.27 -2.49 -1.67
CA TRP A 188 10.00 -2.98 -2.85
C TRP A 188 10.23 -4.49 -2.79
N PHE A 189 9.55 -5.22 -3.67
CA PHE A 189 9.62 -6.69 -3.73
C PHE A 189 10.79 -7.21 -4.59
N GLY A 190 11.45 -6.33 -5.34
CA GLY A 190 12.48 -6.67 -6.32
C GLY A 190 12.06 -6.35 -7.75
N SER A 191 13.03 -6.33 -8.68
CA SER A 191 12.84 -5.89 -10.08
C SER A 191 11.69 -6.59 -10.81
N ASP A 192 11.50 -7.87 -10.55
CA ASP A 192 10.58 -8.70 -11.34
C ASP A 192 9.11 -8.48 -10.94
N PHE A 193 8.86 -8.03 -9.71
CA PHE A 193 7.52 -7.79 -9.18
C PHE A 193 7.23 -6.30 -8.95
N GLY A 194 8.27 -5.47 -8.88
CA GLY A 194 8.19 -4.05 -8.64
C GLY A 194 7.94 -3.68 -7.17
N GLY A 195 7.25 -2.57 -6.98
CA GLY A 195 6.92 -2.02 -5.68
C GLY A 195 5.92 -0.89 -5.79
N PHE A 196 5.54 -0.33 -4.65
CA PHE A 196 4.64 0.81 -4.59
C PHE A 196 4.99 1.68 -3.37
N ASN A 197 4.52 2.92 -3.40
CA ASN A 197 4.74 3.87 -2.32
C ASN A 197 3.41 4.14 -1.59
N ILE A 198 3.49 4.33 -0.27
CA ILE A 198 2.34 4.72 0.55
C ILE A 198 2.64 6.00 1.31
N LEU A 199 1.74 6.98 1.21
CA LEU A 199 1.68 8.13 2.11
C LEU A 199 0.93 7.71 3.37
N HIS A 200 1.65 7.53 4.47
CA HIS A 200 1.07 7.07 5.74
C HIS A 200 0.95 8.17 6.79
N SER A 201 1.73 9.25 6.67
CA SER A 201 1.77 10.37 7.61
C SER A 201 2.29 11.65 6.93
N VAL A 202 2.20 12.78 7.62
CA VAL A 202 2.78 14.06 7.18
C VAL A 202 3.24 14.85 8.40
N PHE A 203 4.30 15.65 8.24
CA PHE A 203 4.98 16.34 9.33
C PHE A 203 5.20 17.81 9.02
N VAL A 204 5.18 18.65 10.06
CA VAL A 204 5.58 20.05 10.02
C VAL A 204 6.72 20.22 11.01
N ASP A 205 7.92 20.56 10.52
CA ASP A 205 9.07 20.82 11.40
C ASP A 205 9.37 19.64 12.35
N GLY A 206 9.27 18.41 11.82
CA GLY A 206 9.45 17.16 12.56
C GLY A 206 8.27 16.71 13.43
N GLU A 207 7.23 17.52 13.59
CA GLU A 207 6.02 17.18 14.35
C GLU A 207 4.97 16.56 13.41
N GLU A 208 4.50 15.35 13.73
CA GLU A 208 3.48 14.63 12.95
C GLU A 208 2.11 15.30 13.08
N LEU A 209 1.42 15.49 11.96
CA LEU A 209 0.00 15.88 11.97
C LEU A 209 -0.85 14.64 12.24
N SER A 210 -1.89 14.80 13.05
CA SER A 210 -2.74 13.68 13.45
C SER A 210 -3.69 13.30 12.32
N ARG A 211 -3.71 12.02 11.96
CA ARG A 211 -4.71 11.46 11.04
C ARG A 211 -6.08 11.40 11.69
N ASN A 212 -7.12 11.55 10.86
CA ASN A 212 -8.51 11.52 11.31
C ASN A 212 -9.31 10.48 10.52
N SER A 213 -9.36 9.25 11.03
CA SER A 213 -10.01 8.12 10.36
C SER A 213 -11.46 8.36 9.97
N GLU A 214 -12.22 9.14 10.76
CA GLU A 214 -13.62 9.47 10.43
C GLU A 214 -13.73 10.35 9.19
N LYS A 215 -12.74 11.21 8.93
CA LYS A 215 -12.66 12.03 7.72
C LYS A 215 -12.00 11.32 6.56
N GLU A 216 -11.21 10.28 6.84
CA GLU A 216 -10.61 9.43 5.81
C GLU A 216 -11.59 8.37 5.27
N GLU A 217 -12.61 8.01 6.07
CA GLU A 217 -13.64 7.05 5.70
C GLU A 217 -14.51 7.59 4.55
N TYR A 218 -14.27 7.08 3.34
CA TYR A 218 -15.04 7.43 2.15
C TYR A 218 -15.75 6.19 1.60
N GLY A 219 -17.00 5.96 2.02
CA GLY A 219 -17.82 4.85 1.49
C GLY A 219 -17.53 3.46 2.06
N GLY A 220 -16.43 3.26 2.81
CA GLY A 220 -16.21 2.07 3.65
C GLY A 220 -16.10 0.73 2.91
N GLU A 221 -15.94 0.75 1.59
CA GLU A 221 -15.88 -0.47 0.78
C GLU A 221 -14.46 -1.05 0.79
N ILE A 222 -14.34 -2.28 1.27
CA ILE A 222 -13.14 -3.12 1.11
C ILE A 222 -13.35 -3.93 -0.17
N TYR A 223 -12.49 -3.72 -1.17
CA TYR A 223 -12.73 -4.30 -2.48
C TYR A 223 -12.05 -5.64 -2.67
N SER A 224 -10.78 -5.75 -2.29
CA SER A 224 -9.95 -6.93 -2.54
C SER A 224 -8.66 -6.87 -1.72
N SER A 225 -8.05 -8.03 -1.54
CA SER A 225 -6.75 -8.20 -0.91
C SER A 225 -5.83 -9.03 -1.80
N THR A 226 -4.53 -8.78 -1.66
CA THR A 226 -3.47 -9.59 -2.22
C THR A 226 -2.44 -9.96 -1.17
N HIS A 227 -1.84 -11.11 -1.39
CA HIS A 227 -0.89 -11.72 -0.50
C HIS A 227 0.26 -12.27 -1.33
N LEU A 228 1.44 -11.68 -1.17
CA LEU A 228 2.68 -12.24 -1.69
C LEU A 228 3.31 -13.12 -0.63
N LEU A 229 3.64 -14.35 -0.99
CA LEU A 229 4.44 -15.23 -0.15
C LEU A 229 5.88 -15.14 -0.61
N LEU A 230 6.79 -14.92 0.34
CA LEU A 230 8.21 -14.82 0.08
C LEU A 230 8.96 -15.90 0.86
N LYS A 231 9.82 -16.63 0.17
CA LYS A 231 10.72 -17.63 0.76
C LYS A 231 12.15 -17.18 0.52
N ASP A 232 12.93 -17.06 1.58
CA ASP A 232 14.32 -16.60 1.52
C ASP A 232 14.46 -15.21 0.86
N GLY A 233 13.46 -14.34 1.07
CA GLY A 233 13.39 -12.99 0.50
C GLY A 233 12.93 -12.92 -0.97
N ILE A 234 12.55 -14.05 -1.58
CA ILE A 234 12.12 -14.13 -2.99
C ILE A 234 10.63 -14.40 -3.05
N VAL A 235 9.89 -13.66 -3.88
CA VAL A 235 8.46 -13.91 -4.12
C VAL A 235 8.27 -15.29 -4.78
N VAL A 236 7.49 -16.16 -4.14
CA VAL A 236 7.27 -17.54 -4.59
C VAL A 236 5.81 -17.87 -4.91
N ALA A 237 4.87 -17.07 -4.42
CA ALA A 237 3.46 -17.17 -4.76
C ALA A 237 2.74 -15.84 -4.58
N TRP A 238 1.66 -15.70 -5.34
CA TRP A 238 0.76 -14.56 -5.30
C TRP A 238 -0.66 -15.09 -5.17
N LEU A 239 -1.35 -14.69 -4.09
CA LEU A 239 -2.74 -15.02 -3.83
C LEU A 239 -3.55 -13.72 -3.81
N ALA A 240 -4.78 -13.75 -4.32
CA ALA A 240 -5.67 -12.59 -4.25
C ALA A 240 -7.14 -13.00 -4.16
N THR A 241 -7.94 -12.15 -3.54
CA THR A 241 -9.40 -12.30 -3.43
C THR A 241 -10.15 -11.65 -4.61
N ASN A 242 -9.43 -11.21 -5.64
CA ASN A 242 -10.02 -10.48 -6.76
C ASN A 242 -10.82 -11.38 -7.71
N ASN A 243 -12.00 -10.90 -8.06
CA ASN A 243 -12.87 -11.53 -9.05
C ASN A 243 -12.67 -10.91 -10.46
N ASN A 244 -11.80 -9.90 -10.58
CA ASN A 244 -11.55 -9.13 -11.80
C ASN A 244 -10.17 -9.42 -12.43
N PRO A 245 -9.99 -9.16 -13.74
CA PRO A 245 -8.73 -9.46 -14.47
C PRO A 245 -7.53 -8.63 -14.04
N HIS A 246 -7.78 -7.41 -13.57
CA HIS A 246 -6.76 -6.48 -13.12
C HIS A 246 -6.63 -6.56 -11.60
N PHE A 247 -5.40 -6.47 -11.10
CA PHE A 247 -5.16 -6.47 -9.67
C PHE A 247 -4.06 -5.48 -9.29
N PHE A 248 -4.50 -4.38 -8.73
CA PHE A 248 -3.69 -3.34 -8.14
C PHE A 248 -3.20 -3.79 -6.73
N PRO A 249 -1.93 -3.55 -6.31
CA PRO A 249 -0.95 -2.62 -6.89
C PRO A 249 -0.15 -3.13 -8.09
N PHE A 250 -0.50 -4.29 -8.63
CA PHE A 250 0.32 -5.05 -9.57
C PHE A 250 -0.28 -5.07 -10.98
N ASP A 251 -0.91 -3.97 -11.41
CA ASP A 251 -1.58 -3.89 -12.73
C ASP A 251 -0.63 -4.12 -13.91
N TYR A 252 0.68 -4.02 -13.67
CA TYR A 252 1.73 -4.47 -14.57
C TYR A 252 2.89 -5.07 -13.77
N ILE A 253 3.08 -6.39 -13.86
CA ILE A 253 4.25 -7.08 -13.31
C ILE A 253 5.03 -7.75 -14.44
N ASP A 254 6.34 -7.53 -14.46
CA ASP A 254 7.27 -8.26 -15.33
C ASP A 254 7.62 -9.63 -14.71
N SER A 255 6.61 -10.31 -14.15
CA SER A 255 6.75 -11.60 -13.48
C SER A 255 5.93 -12.67 -14.18
N ASN A 256 6.54 -13.84 -14.35
CA ASN A 256 5.84 -15.04 -14.80
C ASN A 256 5.03 -15.72 -13.67
N LEU A 257 4.98 -15.10 -12.48
CA LEU A 257 4.26 -15.64 -11.33
C LEU A 257 2.75 -15.46 -11.50
N ALA A 258 2.07 -16.55 -11.83
CA ALA A 258 0.62 -16.55 -11.94
C ALA A 258 -0.07 -16.36 -10.58
N CYS A 259 -1.10 -15.52 -10.55
CA CYS A 259 -1.94 -15.31 -9.38
C CYS A 259 -2.87 -16.50 -9.12
N ILE A 260 -2.99 -16.90 -7.85
CA ILE A 260 -4.02 -17.81 -7.35
C ILE A 260 -5.19 -16.93 -6.90
N SER A 261 -6.21 -16.78 -7.75
CA SER A 261 -7.40 -15.99 -7.47
C SER A 261 -8.67 -16.57 -8.12
N PRO A 262 -9.87 -16.15 -7.68
CA PRO A 262 -11.13 -16.53 -8.32
C PRO A 262 -11.15 -16.24 -9.82
N HIS A 263 -10.69 -15.05 -10.23
CA HIS A 263 -10.67 -14.66 -11.64
C HIS A 263 -9.84 -15.65 -12.50
N PHE A 264 -8.64 -16.01 -12.06
CA PHE A 264 -7.79 -16.97 -12.77
C PHE A 264 -8.32 -18.39 -12.70
N LYS A 265 -8.97 -18.79 -11.60
CA LYS A 265 -9.62 -20.10 -11.47
C LYS A 265 -10.67 -20.30 -12.56
N GLU A 266 -11.47 -19.27 -12.84
CA GLU A 266 -12.54 -19.31 -13.84
C GLU A 266 -12.04 -19.13 -15.28
N ASN A 267 -11.24 -18.08 -15.52
CA ASN A 267 -10.88 -17.68 -16.88
C ASN A 267 -9.63 -18.40 -17.41
N ASN A 268 -8.72 -18.84 -16.52
CA ASN A 268 -7.44 -19.47 -16.88
C ASN A 268 -7.12 -20.69 -15.98
N PRO A 269 -8.00 -21.72 -15.91
CA PRO A 269 -7.92 -22.81 -14.93
C PRO A 269 -6.62 -23.64 -15.02
N LYS A 270 -6.01 -23.73 -16.21
CA LYS A 270 -4.72 -24.42 -16.37
C LYS A 270 -3.60 -23.68 -15.63
N THR A 271 -3.51 -22.37 -15.85
CA THR A 271 -2.52 -21.50 -15.20
C THR A 271 -2.74 -21.47 -13.69
N TYR A 272 -4.01 -21.38 -13.25
CA TYR A 272 -4.37 -21.50 -11.84
C TYR A 272 -3.86 -22.81 -11.21
N LYS A 273 -4.13 -23.97 -11.83
CA LYS A 273 -3.68 -25.27 -11.31
C LYS A 273 -2.16 -25.39 -11.24
N VAL A 274 -1.44 -24.83 -12.22
CA VAL A 274 0.03 -24.77 -12.21
C VAL A 274 0.53 -23.91 -11.05
N ALA A 275 -0.08 -22.75 -10.81
CA ALA A 275 0.27 -21.88 -9.69
C ALA A 275 0.03 -22.56 -8.33
N VAL A 276 -1.13 -23.21 -8.15
CA VAL A 276 -1.46 -23.98 -6.94
C VAL A 276 -0.44 -25.10 -6.71
N LYS A 277 -0.13 -25.90 -7.73
CA LYS A 277 0.87 -26.99 -7.61
C LYS A 277 2.24 -26.44 -7.23
N SER A 278 2.67 -25.36 -7.89
CA SER A 278 3.94 -24.68 -7.63
C SER A 278 4.04 -24.14 -6.20
N LEU A 279 2.94 -23.65 -5.62
CA LEU A 279 2.90 -23.23 -4.22
C LEU A 279 2.93 -24.44 -3.27
N LEU A 280 2.16 -25.49 -3.54
CA LEU A 280 2.15 -26.72 -2.71
C LEU A 280 3.52 -27.39 -2.60
N GLU A 281 4.37 -27.27 -3.63
CA GLU A 281 5.75 -27.78 -3.60
C GLU A 281 6.70 -26.96 -2.69
N LYS A 282 6.30 -25.73 -2.32
CA LYS A 282 7.11 -24.80 -1.51
C LYS A 282 6.66 -24.68 -0.06
N LEU A 283 5.42 -25.10 0.23
CA LEU A 283 4.81 -25.23 1.56
C LEU A 283 5.18 -26.57 2.21
#